data_AF-M5CC18-F1
#
_entry.id   AF-M5CC18-F1
#
_cell.length_a   1.000
_cell.length_b   1.000
_cell.length_c   1.000
_cell.angle_alpha   90.00
_cell.angle_beta   90.00
_cell.angle_gamma   90.00
#
_symmetry.space_group_name_H-M   'P 1'
#
loop_
_entity.id
_entity.type
_entity.pdbx_description
1 polymer ?
#
loop_
_entity_poly.entity_id
_entity_poly.type
_entity_poly.pdbx_seq_one_letter_code
_entity_poly.pdbx_strand_id
1 'polypeptide(L)'
;MQAFGLNSRPVFSRLKSIDLANCAPYDAMHLLFKNLVPNMIRHWTGNFKGIRQGTEGYKIKLEDWEEIGKLTTKAAKTIPSAFVGTLPNIAQDGHLYKAEAYAFWFQYIALILLEGRLQDKYYEHFLLMQEIIILALQFELMPKHLDQLQRMINTWIVQYQE
;
A
#
# COMPACT_ATOMS: atom_id res chain seq x y z
N MET A 1 2.07 -14.78 -24.84
CA MET A 1 3.00 -15.80 -24.29
C MET A 1 4.26 -15.09 -23.83
N GLN A 2 4.57 -15.11 -22.54
CA GLN A 2 5.73 -14.41 -21.98
C GLN A 2 6.96 -15.30 -22.19
N ALA A 3 7.86 -14.90 -23.10
CA ALA A 3 8.99 -15.72 -23.55
C ALA A 3 10.16 -15.79 -22.53
N PHE A 4 10.09 -15.04 -21.43
CA PHE A 4 11.12 -15.01 -20.39
C PHE A 4 10.47 -14.90 -19.00
N GLY A 5 10.91 -15.77 -18.08
CA GLY A 5 10.42 -15.89 -16.71
C GLY A 5 10.61 -17.33 -16.19
N LEU A 6 10.90 -17.50 -14.90
CA LEU A 6 10.91 -18.81 -14.24
C LEU A 6 9.48 -19.37 -14.20
N ASN A 7 9.07 -20.07 -15.26
CA ASN A 7 7.74 -20.66 -15.41
C ASN A 7 7.65 -22.10 -14.85
N SER A 8 8.66 -22.56 -14.12
CA SER A 8 8.75 -23.93 -13.59
C SER A 8 8.63 -23.94 -12.07
N ARG A 9 8.08 -25.03 -11.53
CA ARG A 9 8.04 -25.24 -10.07
C ARG A 9 9.48 -25.31 -9.54
N PRO A 10 9.80 -24.64 -8.41
CA PRO A 10 11.14 -24.69 -7.84
C PRO A 10 11.54 -26.12 -7.53
N VAL A 11 12.83 -26.47 -7.63
CA VAL A 11 13.32 -27.82 -7.28
C VAL A 11 12.93 -28.24 -5.86
N PHE A 12 12.87 -27.26 -4.95
CA PHE A 12 12.45 -27.45 -3.55
C PHE A 12 10.99 -27.90 -3.39
N SER A 13 10.11 -27.60 -4.35
CA SER A 13 8.71 -28.08 -4.31
C SER A 13 8.58 -29.61 -4.41
N ARG A 14 9.66 -30.32 -4.78
CA ARG A 14 9.71 -31.78 -4.84
C ARG A 14 10.09 -32.42 -3.50
N LEU A 15 10.62 -31.64 -2.56
CA LEU A 15 11.03 -32.12 -1.25
C LEU A 15 9.82 -32.09 -0.32
N LYS A 16 9.34 -33.26 0.11
CA LYS A 16 8.20 -33.36 1.06
C LYS A 16 8.48 -32.70 2.42
N SER A 17 9.75 -32.47 2.74
CA SER A 17 10.19 -31.80 3.96
C SER A 17 10.17 -30.27 3.87
N ILE A 18 9.95 -29.69 2.68
CA ILE A 18 9.90 -28.25 2.46
C ILE A 18 8.51 -27.87 1.99
N ASP A 19 7.81 -27.11 2.83
CA ASP A 19 6.60 -26.42 2.44
C ASP A 19 6.94 -24.97 2.10
N LEU A 20 6.92 -24.65 0.80
CA LEU A 20 7.22 -23.32 0.28
C LEU A 20 6.26 -22.25 0.80
N ALA A 21 5.01 -22.60 1.13
CA ALA A 21 4.06 -21.65 1.69
C ALA A 21 4.45 -21.21 3.11
N ASN A 22 5.05 -22.13 3.87
CA ASN A 22 5.47 -21.89 5.25
C ASN A 22 6.91 -21.38 5.36
N CYS A 23 7.82 -21.81 4.48
CA CYS A 23 9.24 -21.44 4.57
C CYS A 23 9.58 -20.15 3.82
N ALA A 24 8.77 -19.76 2.84
CA ALA A 24 8.95 -18.53 2.06
C ALA A 24 7.59 -17.85 1.83
N PRO A 25 6.87 -17.49 2.91
CA PRO A 25 5.62 -16.75 2.78
C PRO A 25 5.87 -15.41 2.08
N TYR A 26 4.85 -14.85 1.45
CA TYR A 26 4.94 -13.52 0.87
C TYR A 26 5.34 -12.52 1.95
N ASP A 27 6.45 -11.82 1.71
CA ASP A 27 6.94 -10.82 2.65
C ASP A 27 6.08 -9.54 2.61
N ALA A 28 6.25 -8.69 3.63
CA ALA A 28 5.51 -7.45 3.80
C ALA A 28 5.66 -6.50 2.59
N MET A 29 6.82 -6.46 1.93
CA MET A 29 7.04 -5.63 0.74
C MET A 29 6.08 -6.04 -0.39
N HIS A 30 5.94 -7.35 -0.63
CA HIS A 30 5.06 -7.85 -1.67
C HIS A 30 3.58 -7.71 -1.30
N LEU A 31 3.20 -8.09 -0.08
CA LEU A 31 1.79 -8.04 0.34
C LEU A 31 1.28 -6.60 0.45
N LEU A 32 2.02 -5.74 1.16
CA LEU A 32 1.55 -4.40 1.49
C LEU A 32 1.88 -3.42 0.37
N PHE A 33 3.15 -3.34 -0.04
CA PHE A 33 3.63 -2.22 -0.85
C PHE A 33 3.64 -2.46 -2.36
N LYS A 34 3.64 -3.73 -2.79
CA LYS A 34 3.48 -4.09 -4.21
C LYS A 34 2.02 -4.35 -4.60
N ASN A 35 1.21 -4.80 -3.64
CA ASN A 35 -0.17 -5.20 -3.89
C ASN A 35 -1.20 -4.27 -3.22
N LEU A 36 -1.29 -4.27 -1.89
CA LEU A 36 -2.37 -3.58 -1.17
C LEU A 36 -2.38 -2.06 -1.42
N VAL A 37 -1.27 -1.37 -1.13
CA VAL A 37 -1.17 0.09 -1.25
C VAL A 37 -1.44 0.58 -2.69
N PRO A 38 -0.82 0.01 -3.74
CA PRO A 38 -1.17 0.37 -5.11
C PRO A 38 -2.64 0.12 -5.46
N ASN A 39 -3.25 -0.95 -4.91
CA ASN A 39 -4.65 -1.25 -5.13
C ASN A 39 -5.57 -0.23 -4.42
N MET A 40 -5.23 0.22 -3.22
CA MET A 40 -5.95 1.29 -2.52
C MET A 40 -5.89 2.61 -3.31
N ILE A 41 -4.72 3.00 -3.80
CA ILE A 41 -4.57 4.21 -4.63
C ILE A 41 -5.38 4.09 -5.93
N ARG A 42 -5.36 2.94 -6.59
CA ARG A 42 -6.21 2.68 -7.77
C ARG A 42 -7.69 2.78 -7.44
N HIS A 43 -8.09 2.38 -6.23
CA HIS A 43 -9.47 2.49 -5.78
C HIS A 43 -9.86 3.96 -5.62
N TRP A 44 -9.10 4.75 -4.88
CA TRP A 44 -9.36 6.19 -4.67
C TRP A 44 -9.28 7.02 -5.96
N THR A 45 -8.51 6.58 -6.95
CA THR A 45 -8.42 7.25 -8.27
C THR A 45 -9.44 6.75 -9.28
N GLY A 46 -10.23 5.72 -8.94
CA GLY A 46 -11.24 5.12 -9.82
C GLY A 46 -10.68 4.23 -10.94
N ASN A 47 -9.41 3.83 -10.86
CA ASN A 47 -8.72 2.97 -11.83
C ASN A 47 -8.67 1.50 -11.42
N PHE A 48 -9.39 1.10 -10.37
CA PHE A 48 -9.33 -0.25 -9.84
C PHE A 48 -10.17 -1.24 -10.66
N LYS A 49 -9.49 -2.15 -11.37
CA LYS A 49 -10.05 -3.34 -12.03
C LYS A 49 -11.26 -3.08 -12.97
N GLY A 50 -11.41 -1.86 -13.48
CA GLY A 50 -12.53 -1.50 -14.36
C GLY A 50 -13.91 -1.62 -13.69
N ILE A 51 -13.96 -1.68 -12.36
CA ILE A 51 -15.22 -1.71 -11.62
C ILE A 51 -15.79 -0.30 -11.68
N ARG A 52 -17.01 -0.16 -12.21
CA ARG A 52 -17.70 1.13 -12.27
C ARG A 52 -17.93 1.64 -10.85
N GLN A 53 -17.86 2.95 -10.70
CA GLN A 53 -18.16 3.63 -9.45
C GLN A 53 -19.52 3.13 -8.94
N GLY A 54 -19.54 2.60 -7.72
CA GLY A 54 -20.79 2.38 -7.01
C GLY A 54 -21.46 3.74 -6.71
N THR A 55 -22.50 3.73 -5.88
CA THR A 55 -23.14 4.96 -5.40
C THR A 55 -22.26 5.80 -4.46
N GLU A 56 -21.11 5.29 -4.05
CA GLU A 56 -20.29 5.92 -3.02
C GLU A 56 -19.20 6.89 -3.56
N GLY A 57 -18.85 7.86 -2.71
CA GLY A 57 -17.99 9.00 -3.02
C GLY A 57 -16.49 8.80 -2.74
N TYR A 58 -15.96 7.57 -2.84
CA TYR A 58 -14.55 7.28 -2.52
C TYR A 58 -13.50 7.87 -3.48
N LYS A 59 -13.94 8.51 -4.57
CA LYS A 59 -13.05 8.98 -5.63
C LYS A 59 -12.52 10.38 -5.31
N ILE A 60 -11.19 10.50 -5.26
CA ILE A 60 -10.50 11.79 -5.18
C ILE A 60 -10.72 12.52 -6.50
N LYS A 61 -11.03 13.82 -6.44
CA LYS A 61 -11.18 14.65 -7.64
C LYS A 61 -9.85 14.67 -8.41
N LEU A 62 -9.94 14.75 -9.74
CA LEU A 62 -8.73 14.72 -10.59
C LEU A 62 -7.78 15.87 -10.24
N GLU A 63 -8.31 17.08 -10.05
CA GLU A 63 -7.56 18.28 -9.66
C GLU A 63 -6.80 18.07 -8.34
N ASP A 64 -7.48 17.50 -7.35
CA ASP A 64 -6.89 17.18 -6.04
C ASP A 64 -5.78 16.13 -6.17
N TRP A 65 -5.97 15.10 -7.00
CA TRP A 65 -4.97 14.07 -7.24
C TRP A 65 -3.72 14.62 -7.96
N GLU A 66 -3.90 15.48 -8.96
CA GLU A 66 -2.79 16.17 -9.62
C GLU A 66 -2.00 17.05 -8.65
N GLU A 67 -2.69 17.74 -7.74
CA GLU A 67 -2.05 18.56 -6.71
C GLU A 67 -1.28 17.70 -5.69
N ILE A 68 -1.85 16.56 -5.26
CA ILE A 68 -1.14 15.57 -4.43
C ILE A 68 0.17 15.14 -5.12
N GLY A 69 0.13 14.91 -6.42
CA GLY A 69 1.31 14.59 -7.24
C GLY A 69 2.41 15.65 -7.15
N LYS A 70 2.06 16.91 -7.38
CA LYS A 70 2.99 18.06 -7.31
C LYS A 70 3.55 18.26 -5.91
N LEU A 71 2.70 18.19 -4.89
CA LEU A 71 3.09 18.35 -3.49
C LEU A 71 4.01 17.21 -3.04
N THR A 72 3.78 15.98 -3.48
CA THR A 72 4.65 14.83 -3.21
C THR A 72 6.08 15.10 -3.71
N THR A 73 6.24 15.53 -4.97
CA THR A 73 7.56 15.85 -5.52
C THR A 73 8.22 17.04 -4.80
N LYS A 74 7.43 18.03 -4.36
CA LYS A 74 7.94 19.17 -3.59
C LYS A 74 8.43 18.73 -2.20
N ALA A 75 7.68 17.90 -1.50
CA ALA A 75 8.04 17.34 -0.20
C ALA A 75 9.28 16.44 -0.30
N ALA A 76 9.37 15.62 -1.35
CA ALA A 76 10.52 14.74 -1.58
C ALA A 76 11.87 15.51 -1.60
N LYS A 77 11.88 16.75 -2.10
CA LYS A 77 13.08 17.61 -2.12
C LYS A 77 13.55 18.05 -0.74
N THR A 78 12.69 18.00 0.28
CA THR A 78 13.03 18.37 1.66
C THR A 78 13.38 17.16 2.52
N ILE A 79 13.22 15.94 1.99
CA ILE A 79 13.46 14.70 2.72
C ILE A 79 14.87 14.21 2.43
N PRO A 80 15.70 13.93 3.45
CA PRO A 80 17.04 13.40 3.22
C PRO A 80 17.00 12.05 2.50
N SER A 81 17.92 11.85 1.55
CA SER A 81 18.04 10.60 0.77
C SER A 81 18.33 9.35 1.61
N ALA A 82 18.74 9.52 2.87
CA ALA A 82 18.90 8.44 3.83
C ALA A 82 17.57 7.75 4.21
N PHE A 83 16.43 8.44 4.05
CA PHE A 83 15.11 7.90 4.40
C PHE A 83 14.38 7.27 3.21
N VAL A 84 14.51 7.86 2.03
CA VAL A 84 13.87 7.38 0.79
C VAL A 84 14.62 7.90 -0.42
N GLY A 85 14.66 7.10 -1.48
CA GLY A 85 15.10 7.58 -2.80
C GLY A 85 14.18 8.66 -3.39
N THR A 86 14.40 9.00 -4.66
CA THR A 86 13.56 9.99 -5.36
C THR A 86 12.10 9.53 -5.40
N LEU A 87 11.18 10.38 -4.94
CA LEU A 87 9.74 10.20 -5.10
C LEU A 87 9.24 11.05 -6.27
N PRO A 88 8.94 10.43 -7.43
CA PRO A 88 8.41 11.15 -8.57
C PRO A 88 6.94 11.54 -8.33
N ASN A 89 6.36 12.29 -9.25
CA ASN A 89 4.97 12.72 -9.15
C ASN A 89 4.05 11.48 -9.15
N ILE A 90 3.38 11.18 -8.05
CA ILE A 90 2.56 9.95 -7.94
C ILE A 90 1.37 9.92 -8.90
N ALA A 91 0.86 11.10 -9.30
CA ALA A 91 -0.28 11.20 -10.21
C ALA A 91 0.11 10.98 -11.67
N GLN A 92 1.27 11.50 -12.10
CA GLN A 92 1.74 11.40 -13.49
C GLN A 92 2.66 10.19 -13.72
N ASP A 93 3.55 9.95 -12.76
CA ASP A 93 4.66 9.00 -12.85
C ASP A 93 4.52 7.85 -11.86
N GLY A 94 3.30 7.55 -11.39
CA GLY A 94 3.04 6.47 -10.43
C GLY A 94 3.50 5.08 -10.89
N HIS A 95 3.69 4.88 -12.20
CA HIS A 95 4.25 3.65 -12.76
C HIS A 95 5.74 3.46 -12.43
N LEU A 96 6.46 4.52 -12.07
CA LEU A 96 7.86 4.47 -11.61
C LEU A 96 7.99 4.10 -10.14
N TYR A 97 6.90 4.13 -9.37
CA TYR A 97 6.93 3.79 -7.95
C TYR A 97 7.27 2.32 -7.75
N LYS A 98 8.30 2.08 -6.95
CA LYS A 98 8.64 0.76 -6.40
C LYS A 98 8.04 0.62 -5.01
N ALA A 99 8.14 -0.59 -4.46
CA ALA A 99 7.61 -0.89 -3.13
C ALA A 99 8.15 0.05 -2.03
N GLU A 100 9.43 0.42 -2.08
CA GLU A 100 10.04 1.41 -1.16
C GLU A 100 9.32 2.78 -1.24
N ALA A 101 9.10 3.30 -2.45
CA ALA A 101 8.43 4.58 -2.66
C ALA A 101 6.98 4.54 -2.17
N TYR A 102 6.25 3.46 -2.46
CA TYR A 102 4.89 3.26 -1.93
C TYR A 102 4.89 3.17 -0.40
N ALA A 103 5.84 2.45 0.19
CA ALA A 103 5.95 2.31 1.64
C ALA A 103 6.16 3.66 2.31
N PHE A 104 7.13 4.44 1.84
CA PHE A 104 7.44 5.73 2.43
C PHE A 104 6.29 6.72 2.22
N TRP A 105 5.75 6.80 1.01
CA TRP A 105 4.65 7.70 0.69
C TRP A 105 3.42 7.41 1.56
N PHE A 106 3.02 6.14 1.66
CA PHE A 106 1.83 5.73 2.41
C PHE A 106 1.95 6.00 3.91
N GLN A 107 3.14 5.77 4.49
CA GLN A 107 3.37 5.96 5.93
C GLN A 107 3.43 7.43 6.33
N TYR A 108 4.07 8.28 5.53
CA TYR A 108 4.47 9.62 5.99
C TYR A 108 3.88 10.78 5.18
N ILE A 109 3.63 10.60 3.89
CA ILE A 109 3.19 11.69 3.01
C ILE A 109 1.67 11.65 2.81
N ALA A 110 1.12 10.45 2.61
CA ALA A 110 -0.28 10.24 2.29
C ALA A 110 -1.23 10.82 3.33
N LEU A 111 -0.92 10.69 4.63
CA LEU A 111 -1.77 11.20 5.69
C LEU A 111 -2.03 12.71 5.55
N ILE A 112 -0.99 13.49 5.29
CA ILE A 112 -1.10 14.95 5.14
C ILE A 112 -1.79 15.30 3.82
N LEU A 113 -1.46 14.56 2.76
CA LEU A 113 -1.94 14.88 1.42
C LEU A 113 -3.37 14.40 1.15
N LEU A 114 -3.88 13.41 1.88
CA LEU A 114 -5.23 12.88 1.70
C LEU A 114 -6.25 13.55 2.63
N GLU A 115 -5.81 14.20 3.71
CA GLU A 115 -6.66 14.94 4.63
C GLU A 115 -7.48 16.01 3.88
N GLY A 116 -8.80 15.99 4.05
CA GLY A 116 -9.74 16.90 3.39
C GLY A 116 -9.94 16.68 1.88
N ARG A 117 -9.20 15.74 1.26
CA ARG A 117 -9.33 15.38 -0.18
C ARG A 117 -9.99 14.02 -0.39
N LEU A 118 -9.81 13.11 0.56
CA LEU A 118 -10.51 11.84 0.63
C LEU A 118 -11.68 11.97 1.61
N GLN A 119 -12.85 11.43 1.27
CA GLN A 119 -14.01 11.49 2.15
C GLN A 119 -13.74 10.77 3.48
N ASP A 120 -14.20 11.34 4.59
CA ASP A 120 -13.90 10.94 5.96
C ASP A 120 -13.96 9.42 6.19
N LYS A 121 -15.02 8.72 5.75
CA LYS A 121 -15.14 7.25 5.84
C LYS A 121 -13.89 6.53 5.32
N TYR A 122 -13.40 6.92 4.15
CA TYR A 122 -12.25 6.27 3.50
C TYR A 122 -10.91 6.80 4.00
N TYR A 123 -10.88 8.05 4.48
CA TYR A 123 -9.70 8.61 5.12
C TYR A 123 -9.41 7.91 6.46
N GLU A 124 -10.43 7.72 7.30
CA GLU A 124 -10.32 6.93 8.53
C GLU A 124 -9.92 5.47 8.25
N HIS A 125 -10.49 4.86 7.20
CA HIS A 125 -10.11 3.52 6.76
C HIS A 125 -8.65 3.43 6.31
N PHE A 126 -8.16 4.47 5.62
CA PHE A 126 -6.75 4.62 5.27
C PHE A 126 -5.87 4.78 6.51
N LEU A 127 -6.24 5.63 7.46
CA LEU A 127 -5.49 5.86 8.70
C LEU A 127 -5.33 4.56 9.49
N LEU A 128 -6.41 3.79 9.65
CA LEU A 128 -6.35 2.48 10.29
C LEU A 128 -5.35 1.55 9.59
N MET A 129 -5.33 1.52 8.24
CA MET A 129 -4.34 0.74 7.50
C MET A 129 -2.91 1.24 7.72
N GLN A 130 -2.72 2.55 7.74
CA GLN A 130 -1.42 3.16 7.97
C GLN A 130 -0.88 2.78 9.36
N GLU A 131 -1.73 2.81 10.39
CA GLU A 131 -1.36 2.38 11.74
C GLU A 131 -1.02 0.89 11.80
N ILE A 132 -1.80 0.04 11.13
CA ILE A 132 -1.50 -1.40 11.00
C ILE A 132 -0.11 -1.59 10.37
N ILE A 133 0.20 -0.85 9.31
CA ILE A 133 1.50 -0.94 8.63
C ILE A 133 2.64 -0.49 9.54
N ILE A 134 2.49 0.65 10.23
CA ILE A 134 3.51 1.16 11.15
C ILE A 134 3.77 0.16 12.27
N LEU A 135 2.70 -0.39 12.87
CA LEU A 135 2.82 -1.39 13.93
C LEU A 135 3.49 -2.67 13.41
N ALA A 136 3.09 -3.17 12.24
CA ALA A 136 3.66 -4.38 11.64
C ALA A 136 5.13 -4.23 11.22
N LEU A 137 5.60 -3.00 10.98
CA LEU A 137 7.00 -2.70 10.63
C LEU A 137 7.89 -2.37 11.84
N GLN A 138 7.36 -2.40 13.06
CA GLN A 138 8.20 -2.24 14.25
C GLN A 138 9.28 -3.31 14.31
N PHE A 139 10.49 -2.90 14.69
CA PHE A 139 11.64 -3.81 14.82
C PHE A 139 11.39 -4.92 15.85
N GLU A 140 10.67 -4.59 16.93
CA GLU A 140 10.29 -5.51 17.99
C GLU A 140 8.78 -5.49 18.23
N LEU A 141 8.16 -6.67 18.19
CA LEU A 141 6.75 -6.87 18.48
C LEU A 141 6.60 -7.67 19.77
N MET A 142 5.78 -7.15 20.69
CA MET A 142 5.35 -7.89 21.87
C MET A 142 4.08 -8.69 21.56
N PRO A 143 3.77 -9.77 22.31
CA PRO A 143 2.54 -10.55 22.12
C PRO A 143 1.27 -9.68 22.10
N LYS A 144 1.20 -8.66 22.97
CA LYS A 144 0.09 -7.68 22.97
C LYS A 144 -0.08 -6.91 21.65
N HIS A 145 1.02 -6.66 20.92
CA HIS A 145 0.98 -6.00 19.61
C HIS A 145 0.41 -6.93 18.55
N LEU A 146 0.63 -8.24 18.65
CA LEU A 146 0.02 -9.23 17.75
C LEU A 146 -1.50 -9.28 17.93
N ASP A 147 -1.97 -9.33 19.19
CA ASP A 147 -3.41 -9.28 19.48
C ASP A 147 -4.04 -7.98 18.98
N GLN A 148 -3.32 -6.87 19.12
CA GLN A 148 -3.75 -5.57 18.60
C GLN A 148 -3.81 -5.57 17.07
N LEU A 149 -2.77 -6.03 16.38
CA LEU A 149 -2.73 -6.15 14.93
C LEU A 149 -3.90 -6.99 14.42
N GLN A 150 -4.17 -8.13 15.06
CA GLN A 150 -5.28 -9.00 14.67
C GLN A 150 -6.63 -8.27 14.76
N ARG A 151 -6.87 -7.53 15.84
CA ARG A 151 -8.11 -6.74 16.00
C ARG A 151 -8.22 -5.62 14.97
N MET A 152 -7.15 -4.89 14.74
CA MET A 152 -7.11 -3.79 13.77
C MET A 152 -7.35 -4.31 12.35
N ILE A 153 -6.69 -5.39 11.95
CA ILE A 153 -6.88 -6.02 10.63
C ILE A 153 -8.32 -6.52 10.45
N ASN A 154 -8.89 -7.19 11.46
CA ASN A 154 -10.28 -7.64 11.40
C ASN A 154 -11.25 -6.46 11.20
N THR A 155 -11.03 -5.37 11.94
CA THR A 155 -11.83 -4.15 11.83
C THR A 155 -11.70 -3.54 10.44
N TRP A 156 -10.48 -3.43 9.92
CA TRP A 156 -10.19 -2.90 8.61
C TRP A 156 -10.87 -3.70 7.49
N ILE A 157 -10.87 -5.03 7.59
CA ILE A 157 -11.53 -5.92 6.62
C ILE A 157 -13.05 -5.74 6.65
N VAL A 158 -13.66 -5.67 7.85
CA VAL A 158 -15.11 -5.47 7.97
C VAL A 158 -15.51 -4.14 7.35
N GLN A 159 -14.82 -3.05 7.68
CA GLN A 159 -15.08 -1.73 7.11
C GLN A 159 -14.87 -1.66 5.59
N TYR A 160 -13.98 -2.50 5.04
CA TYR A 160 -13.77 -2.58 3.60
C TYR A 160 -14.90 -3.30 2.86
N GLN A 161 -15.65 -4.17 3.54
CA GLN A 161 -16.76 -4.94 2.97
C GLN A 161 -18.10 -4.21 3.04
N GLU A 162 -18.19 -3.12 3.81
CA GLU A 162 -19.36 -2.24 3.98
C GLU A 162 -19.52 -1.23 2.84
#